data_AF-A0A3P7N112-F1
#
_entry.id   AF-A0A3P7N112-F1
#
_cell.length_a   1.000
_cell.length_b   1.000
_cell.length_c   1.000
_cell.angle_alpha   90.00
_cell.angle_beta   90.00
_cell.angle_gamma   90.00
#
_symmetry.space_group_name_H-M   'P 1'
#
loop_
_entity.id
_entity.type
_entity.pdbx_description
1 polymer ?
#
loop_
_entity_poly.entity_id
_entity_poly.type
_entity_poly.pdbx_seq_one_letter_code
_entity_poly.pdbx_strand_id
1 'polypeptide(L)'
;MDKEENETKVHNVVTDKECYVPLTIHEFTKLKNNINSTIDKLRKAGALTRREALSAKAPDTALARFYGVPKVHKPGVPIRPIVSLRGIPTFGL
;
A
#
# COMPACT_ATOMS: atom_id res chain seq x y z
N MET A 1 7.79 -26.31 4.28
CA MET A 1 6.72 -25.94 3.33
C MET A 1 7.41 -25.66 2.03
N ASP A 2 6.97 -26.34 0.98
CA ASP A 2 7.56 -26.17 -0.34
C ASP A 2 7.22 -24.77 -0.90
N LYS A 3 8.04 -24.23 -1.79
CA LYS A 3 7.86 -22.85 -2.28
C LYS A 3 6.51 -22.68 -2.99
N GLU A 4 6.16 -23.62 -3.86
CA GLU A 4 4.90 -23.61 -4.61
C GLU A 4 3.67 -23.73 -3.70
N GLU A 5 3.78 -24.54 -2.65
CA GLU A 5 2.72 -24.67 -1.64
C GLU A 5 2.48 -23.34 -0.91
N ASN A 6 3.55 -22.58 -0.65
CA ASN A 6 3.44 -21.24 -0.08
C ASN A 6 2.75 -20.25 -1.02
N GLU A 7 3.20 -20.19 -2.27
CA GLU A 7 2.67 -19.27 -3.28
C GLU A 7 1.18 -19.52 -3.52
N THR A 8 0.77 -20.79 -3.58
CA THR A 8 -0.64 -21.18 -3.73
C THR A 8 -1.49 -20.71 -2.54
N LYS A 9 -1.00 -20.94 -1.31
CA LYS A 9 -1.71 -20.49 -0.10
C LYS A 9 -1.79 -18.97 -0.01
N VAL A 10 -0.73 -18.25 -0.39
CA VAL A 10 -0.72 -16.78 -0.44
C VAL A 10 -1.77 -16.28 -1.43
N HIS A 11 -1.79 -16.84 -2.63
CA HIS A 11 -2.72 -16.46 -3.66
C HIS A 11 -4.17 -16.64 -3.21
N ASN A 12 -4.49 -17.77 -2.56
CA ASN A 12 -5.83 -18.02 -2.02
C ASN A 12 -6.26 -16.99 -0.97
N VAL A 13 -5.34 -16.56 -0.09
CA VAL A 13 -5.63 -15.52 0.91
C VAL A 13 -5.91 -14.17 0.23
N VAL A 14 -5.10 -13.76 -0.74
CA VAL A 14 -5.25 -12.44 -1.40
C VAL A 14 -6.46 -12.40 -2.34
N THR A 15 -6.90 -13.54 -2.86
CA THR A 15 -8.06 -13.64 -3.78
C THR A 15 -9.39 -13.79 -3.03
N ASP A 16 -9.37 -13.87 -1.70
CA ASP A 16 -10.57 -13.93 -0.88
C ASP A 16 -11.38 -12.63 -1.03
N LYS A 17 -12.50 -12.73 -1.74
CA LYS A 17 -13.40 -11.61 -2.03
C LYS A 17 -14.35 -11.27 -0.89
N GLU A 18 -14.47 -12.14 0.12
CA GLU A 18 -15.23 -11.81 1.34
C GLU A 18 -14.43 -10.90 2.25
N CYS A 19 -13.11 -11.10 2.30
CA CYS A 19 -12.20 -10.29 3.13
C CYS A 19 -11.58 -9.09 2.41
N TYR A 20 -11.35 -9.17 1.08
CA TYR A 20 -10.60 -8.16 0.33
C TYR A 20 -11.36 -7.64 -0.90
N VAL A 21 -11.23 -6.34 -1.16
CA VAL A 21 -11.77 -5.69 -2.36
C VAL A 21 -10.61 -5.34 -3.31
N PRO A 22 -10.70 -5.71 -4.60
CA PRO A 22 -9.72 -5.30 -5.59
C PRO A 22 -9.66 -3.78 -5.73
N LEU A 23 -8.46 -3.23 -5.70
CA LEU A 23 -8.23 -1.80 -5.91
C LEU A 23 -7.53 -1.58 -7.25
N THR A 24 -8.03 -0.65 -8.05
CA THR A 24 -7.45 -0.36 -9.37
C THR A 24 -6.34 0.68 -9.28
N ILE A 25 -5.36 0.57 -10.18
CA ILE A 25 -4.21 1.48 -10.27
C ILE A 25 -4.66 2.94 -10.53
N HIS A 26 -5.78 3.12 -11.22
CA HIS A 26 -6.37 4.43 -11.48
C HIS A 26 -6.77 5.16 -10.19
N GLU A 27 -7.35 4.47 -9.21
CA GLU A 27 -7.75 5.08 -7.93
C GLU A 27 -6.53 5.58 -7.14
N PHE A 28 -5.41 4.86 -7.15
CA PHE A 28 -4.15 5.34 -6.55
C PHE A 28 -3.59 6.57 -7.25
N THR A 29 -3.68 6.61 -8.57
CA THR A 29 -3.21 7.74 -9.38
C THR A 29 -4.04 8.99 -9.09
N LYS A 30 -5.36 8.82 -9.02
CA LYS A 30 -6.31 9.87 -8.63
C LYS A 30 -6.03 10.38 -7.22
N LEU A 31 -5.82 9.49 -6.25
CA LEU A 31 -5.49 9.85 -4.88
C LEU A 31 -4.19 10.66 -4.80
N LYS A 32 -3.11 10.21 -5.46
CA LYS A 32 -1.84 10.95 -5.53
C LYS A 32 -2.05 12.37 -6.07
N ASN A 33 -2.79 12.49 -7.18
CA ASN A 33 -3.03 13.78 -7.82
C ASN A 33 -3.83 14.71 -6.92
N ASN A 34 -4.83 14.19 -6.19
CA ASN A 34 -5.61 14.95 -5.23
C ASN A 34 -4.77 15.47 -4.06
N ILE A 35 -3.90 14.62 -3.48
CA ILE A 35 -2.98 15.01 -2.41
C ILE A 35 -2.04 16.12 -2.90
N ASN A 36 -1.38 15.91 -4.03
CA ASN A 36 -0.44 16.87 -4.59
C ASN A 36 -1.11 18.21 -4.95
N SER A 37 -2.32 18.17 -5.51
CA SER A 37 -3.12 19.37 -5.80
C SER A 37 -3.46 20.15 -4.53
N THR A 38 -3.80 19.46 -3.45
CA THR A 38 -4.09 20.09 -2.15
C THR A 38 -2.85 20.75 -1.56
N ILE A 39 -1.69 20.09 -1.61
CA ILE A 39 -0.42 20.65 -1.15
C ILE A 39 -0.05 21.89 -1.97
N ASP A 40 -0.22 21.84 -3.30
CA ASP A 40 0.04 22.99 -4.16
C ASP A 40 -0.89 24.18 -3.84
N LYS A 41 -2.16 23.93 -3.50
CA LYS A 41 -3.09 24.97 -3.02
C LYS A 41 -2.62 25.57 -1.69
N LEU A 42 -2.22 24.75 -0.72
CA LEU A 42 -1.73 25.21 0.59
C LEU A 42 -0.45 26.04 0.45
N ARG A 43 0.47 25.62 -0.43
CA ARG A 43 1.67 26.41 -0.75
C ARG A 43 1.31 27.77 -1.37
N LYS A 44 0.37 27.80 -2.33
CA LYS A 44 -0.09 29.05 -2.96
C LYS A 44 -0.77 29.99 -1.96
N ALA A 45 -1.46 29.44 -0.97
CA ALA A 45 -2.08 30.19 0.12
C ALA A 45 -1.07 30.68 1.17
N GLY A 46 0.22 30.36 1.03
CA GLY A 46 1.27 30.72 2.01
C GLY A 46 1.24 29.89 3.30
N ALA A 47 0.38 28.87 3.39
CA ALA A 47 0.27 28.01 4.57
C ALA A 47 1.42 27.00 4.69
N LEU A 48 2.16 26.74 3.61
CA LEU A 48 3.34 25.88 3.59
C LEU A 48 4.50 26.58 2.91
N THR A 49 5.68 26.47 3.51
CA THR A 49 6.94 26.81 2.84
C THR A 49 7.23 25.84 1.71
N ARG A 50 8.14 26.23 0.80
CA ARG A 50 8.59 25.34 -0.30
C ARG A 50 9.12 24.01 0.23
N ARG A 51 9.86 24.02 1.35
CA ARG A 51 10.48 22.82 1.92
C ARG A 51 9.43 21.88 2.50
N GLU A 52 8.46 22.41 3.24
CA GLU A 52 7.35 21.62 3.79
C GLU A 52 6.48 21.04 2.69
N ALA A 53 6.15 21.82 1.66
CA ALA A 53 5.39 21.34 0.52
C ALA A 53 6.10 20.21 -0.23
N LEU A 54 7.43 20.28 -0.39
CA LEU A 54 8.21 19.20 -1.00
C LEU A 54 8.25 17.93 -0.14
N SER A 55 8.36 18.09 1.18
CA SER A 55 8.35 16.95 2.11
C SER A 55 6.97 16.28 2.22
N ALA A 56 5.89 17.05 2.05
CA ALA A 56 4.53 16.54 2.14
C ALA A 56 4.04 15.88 0.84
N LYS A 57 4.74 16.07 -0.29
CA LYS A 57 4.31 15.47 -1.57
C LYS A 57 4.25 13.95 -1.44
N ALA A 58 3.14 13.40 -1.93
CA ALA A 58 2.95 11.97 -1.95
C ALA A 58 4.07 11.30 -2.78
N PRO A 59 4.74 10.25 -2.25
CA PRO A 59 5.70 9.46 -3.01
C PRO A 59 5.00 8.71 -4.16
N ASP A 60 5.78 7.97 -4.95
CA ASP A 60 5.32 7.31 -6.16
C ASP A 60 4.09 6.40 -5.95
N THR A 61 3.38 6.04 -7.02
CA THR A 61 2.15 5.22 -6.97
C THR A 61 2.44 3.72 -6.93
N ALA A 62 3.40 3.27 -6.13
CA ALA A 62 3.62 1.84 -6.01
C ALA A 62 2.44 1.21 -5.25
N LEU A 63 1.97 0.06 -5.74
CA LEU A 63 0.98 -0.73 -5.02
C LEU A 63 1.58 -1.30 -3.73
N ALA A 64 0.72 -1.54 -2.75
CA ALA A 64 1.10 -2.22 -1.52
C ALA A 64 1.76 -3.57 -1.84
N ARG A 65 2.87 -3.87 -1.17
CA ARG A 65 3.53 -5.17 -1.32
C ARG A 65 2.99 -6.11 -0.26
N PHE A 66 2.49 -7.25 -0.70
CA PHE A 66 2.07 -8.34 0.18
C PHE A 66 3.23 -9.31 0.39
N TYR A 67 3.45 -9.72 1.64
CA TYR A 67 4.37 -10.79 2.02
C TYR A 67 3.63 -11.85 2.81
N GLY A 68 3.69 -13.09 2.35
CA GLY A 68 3.18 -14.25 3.07
C GLY A 68 4.28 -14.96 3.82
N VAL A 69 4.38 -14.75 5.14
CA VAL A 69 5.38 -15.44 5.97
C VAL A 69 4.76 -16.75 6.52
N PRO A 70 5.34 -17.93 6.25
CA PRO A 70 4.84 -19.19 6.78
C PRO A 70 4.87 -19.24 8.32
N LYS A 71 3.80 -19.74 8.94
CA LYS A 71 3.79 -19.99 10.40
C LYS A 71 4.19 -21.44 10.70
N VAL A 72 5.50 -21.71 10.72
CA VAL A 72 6.07 -23.06 10.91
C VAL A 72 5.61 -23.75 12.21
N HIS A 73 5.30 -22.99 13.26
CA HIS A 73 4.95 -23.51 14.59
C HIS A 73 3.43 -23.67 14.84
N LYS A 74 2.56 -23.35 13.88
CA LYS A 74 1.10 -23.49 14.05
C LYS A 74 0.52 -24.40 12.96
N PRO A 75 0.28 -25.69 13.27
CA PRO A 75 -0.41 -26.59 12.35
C PRO A 75 -1.78 -26.01 11.99
N GLY A 76 -2.16 -26.06 10.71
CA GLY A 76 -3.46 -25.56 10.23
C GLY A 76 -3.58 -24.04 10.05
N VAL A 77 -2.62 -23.22 10.50
CA VAL A 77 -2.60 -21.79 10.20
C VAL A 77 -1.66 -21.52 9.02
N PRO A 78 -2.19 -21.17 7.83
CA PRO A 78 -1.40 -21.23 6.61
C PRO A 78 -0.26 -20.20 6.60
N ILE A 79 -0.56 -18.92 6.80
CA ILE A 79 0.37 -17.81 6.54
C ILE A 79 0.13 -16.65 7.51
N ARG A 80 1.18 -15.89 7.87
CA ARG A 80 1.08 -14.54 8.44
C ARG A 80 1.11 -13.52 7.28
N PRO A 81 -0.03 -12.93 6.90
CA PRO A 81 -0.04 -11.86 5.91
C PRO A 81 0.62 -10.60 6.49
N ILE A 82 1.51 -9.99 5.72
CA ILE A 82 2.12 -8.68 6.02
C ILE A 82 1.94 -7.80 4.79
N VAL A 83 1.32 -6.64 4.97
CA VAL A 83 1.15 -5.64 3.92
C VAL A 83 2.12 -4.50 4.19
N SER A 84 3.07 -4.30 3.29
CA SER A 84 3.98 -3.16 3.33
C SER A 84 3.38 -1.98 2.60
N LEU A 85 3.21 -0.88 3.32
CA LEU A 85 2.75 0.39 2.78
C LEU A 85 3.87 1.19 2.10
N ARG A 86 5.10 0.67 2.11
CA ARG A 86 6.26 1.40 1.58
C ARG A 86 6.09 1.69 0.10
N GLY A 87 6.15 2.97 -0.25
CA GLY A 87 5.99 3.44 -1.63
C GLY A 87 4.54 3.66 -2.06
N ILE A 88 3.57 3.57 -1.15
CA ILE A 88 2.19 4.02 -1.39
C ILE A 88 2.09 5.53 -1.10
N PRO A 89 1.20 6.28 -1.77
CA PRO A 89 0.96 7.70 -1.50
C PRO A 89 0.69 8.07 -0.04
N THR A 90 0.22 7.13 0.79
CA THR A 90 -0.08 7.31 2.23
C THR A 90 1.08 6.98 3.16
N PHE A 91 2.24 6.58 2.64
CA PHE A 91 3.36 6.15 3.46
C PHE A 91 4.00 7.33 4.21
N GLY A 92 3.87 7.34 5.54
CA GLY A 92 4.46 8.38 6.40
C GLY A 92 3.65 9.67 6.51
N LEU A 93 2.37 9.63 6.09
CA LEU A 93 1.38 10.68 6.35
C LEU A 93 0.79 10.59 7.76
#